data_AF-A0AAV3NW68-F1
#
_entry.id   AF-A0AAV3NW68-F1
#
_cell.length_a   1.000
_cell.length_b   1.000
_cell.length_c   1.000
_cell.angle_alpha   90.00
_cell.angle_beta   90.00
_cell.angle_gamma   90.00
#
_symmetry.space_group_name_H-M   'P 1'
#
loop_
_entity.id
_entity.type
_entity.pdbx_description
1 polymer ?
#
loop_
_entity_poly.entity_id
_entity_poly.type
_entity_poly.pdbx_seq_one_letter_code
_entity_poly.pdbx_strand_id
1 'polypeptide(L)'
;MIQMKEAFSFLCSSQFWRMALKWTFSLIISYIQLISQNIFSTKPKCYPQTTPSLKTPICIITGASSGLGAAAAHALSKEGFFVVLAGRSTQSLSKIVNSIQKLNNDACLKAFEVDISCFESIMKFKVSLMQWLSDAGMHPSIQLLINNAGILATSHRRTAEGYDE
;
A
#
# COMPACT_ATOMS: atom_id res chain seq x y z
N MET A 1 1.77 -21.98 -47.22
CA MET A 1 2.44 -23.28 -46.90
C MET A 1 3.76 -23.10 -46.14
N ILE A 2 4.56 -22.07 -46.45
CA ILE A 2 5.86 -21.76 -45.79
C ILE A 2 5.68 -21.38 -44.30
N GLN A 3 4.72 -20.52 -43.98
CA GLN A 3 4.41 -20.12 -42.59
C GLN A 3 4.04 -21.29 -41.66
N MET A 4 3.33 -22.32 -42.17
CA MET A 4 3.01 -23.51 -41.37
C MET A 4 4.26 -24.33 -41.06
N LYS A 5 5.20 -24.44 -41.99
CA LYS A 5 6.45 -25.18 -41.79
C LYS A 5 7.36 -24.47 -40.79
N GLU A 6 7.41 -23.14 -40.83
CA GLU A 6 8.15 -22.32 -39.87
C GLU A 6 7.55 -22.40 -38.46
N ALA A 7 6.21 -22.33 -38.34
CA ALA A 7 5.53 -22.52 -37.07
C ALA A 7 5.79 -23.91 -36.47
N PHE A 8 5.76 -24.96 -37.28
CA PHE A 8 6.07 -26.32 -36.84
C PHE A 8 7.53 -26.47 -36.40
N SER A 9 8.47 -25.89 -37.16
CA SER A 9 9.89 -25.86 -36.80
C SER A 9 10.13 -25.14 -35.47
N PHE A 10 9.42 -24.03 -35.23
CA PHE A 10 9.49 -23.30 -33.97
C PHE A 10 8.96 -24.14 -32.79
N LEU A 11 7.81 -24.81 -32.95
CA LEU A 11 7.24 -25.69 -31.92
C LEU A 11 8.15 -26.88 -31.58
N CYS A 12 8.92 -27.38 -32.54
CA CYS A 12 9.90 -28.44 -32.33
C CYS A 12 11.25 -27.92 -31.80
N SER A 13 11.45 -26.61 -31.69
CA SER A 13 12.72 -26.04 -31.25
C SER A 13 12.93 -26.22 -29.74
N SER A 14 14.17 -26.47 -29.34
CA SER A 14 14.58 -26.52 -27.93
C SER A 14 14.26 -25.21 -27.19
N GLN A 15 14.27 -24.08 -27.91
CA GLN A 15 13.94 -22.75 -27.39
C GLN A 15 12.46 -22.66 -26.97
N PHE A 16 11.55 -23.16 -27.81
CA PHE A 16 10.12 -23.21 -27.51
C PHE A 16 9.83 -24.07 -26.30
N TRP A 17 10.38 -25.28 -26.23
CA TRP A 17 10.18 -26.16 -25.06
C TRP A 17 10.83 -25.62 -23.79
N ARG A 18 11.97 -24.89 -23.92
CA ARG A 18 12.57 -24.16 -22.79
C ARG A 18 11.64 -23.06 -22.26
N MET A 19 10.94 -22.34 -23.13
CA MET A 19 9.95 -21.35 -22.71
C MET A 19 8.68 -22.03 -22.18
N ALA A 20 8.07 -22.91 -22.97
CA ALA A 20 6.80 -23.55 -22.66
C ALA A 20 6.83 -24.41 -21.40
N LEU A 21 7.89 -25.18 -21.16
CA LEU A 21 7.98 -26.02 -19.95
C LEU A 21 8.58 -25.26 -18.77
N LYS A 22 9.75 -24.63 -18.93
CA LYS A 22 10.43 -24.07 -17.76
C LYS A 22 9.66 -22.88 -17.17
N TRP A 23 9.01 -22.06 -17.99
CA TRP A 23 8.22 -20.95 -17.47
C TRP A 23 6.92 -21.42 -16.85
N THR A 24 6.23 -22.39 -17.46
CA THR A 24 4.98 -22.90 -16.87
C THR A 24 5.25 -23.66 -15.58
N PHE A 25 6.30 -24.48 -15.52
CA PHE A 25 6.72 -25.10 -14.26
C PHE A 25 7.15 -24.06 -13.23
N SER A 26 7.92 -23.04 -13.63
CA SER A 26 8.30 -21.94 -12.71
C SER A 26 7.06 -21.23 -12.17
N LEU A 27 6.08 -20.90 -13.01
CA LEU A 27 4.82 -20.28 -12.60
C LEU A 27 4.00 -21.20 -11.70
N ILE A 28 3.84 -22.48 -12.06
CA ILE A 28 3.10 -23.46 -11.26
C ILE A 28 3.77 -23.63 -9.90
N ILE A 29 5.09 -23.79 -9.85
CA ILE A 29 5.85 -23.88 -8.60
C ILE A 29 5.68 -22.60 -7.79
N SER A 30 5.76 -21.41 -8.39
CA SER A 30 5.51 -20.14 -7.70
C SER A 30 4.09 -20.04 -7.14
N TYR A 31 3.07 -20.48 -7.88
CA TYR A 31 1.68 -20.50 -7.40
C TYR A 31 1.47 -21.52 -6.28
N ILE A 32 2.04 -22.73 -6.39
CA ILE A 32 2.01 -23.74 -5.34
C ILE A 32 2.74 -23.22 -4.10
N GLN A 33 3.89 -22.56 -4.26
CA GLN A 33 4.61 -21.91 -3.18
C GLN A 33 3.77 -20.81 -2.52
N LEU A 34 3.14 -19.92 -3.30
CA LEU A 34 2.26 -18.86 -2.78
C LEU A 34 1.07 -19.42 -1.99
N ILE A 35 0.40 -20.45 -2.54
CA ILE A 35 -0.74 -21.10 -1.89
C ILE A 35 -0.30 -21.85 -0.63
N SER A 36 0.82 -22.58 -0.70
CA SER A 36 1.38 -23.30 0.45
C SER A 36 1.87 -22.34 1.54
N GLN A 37 2.44 -21.19 1.18
CA GLN A 37 2.81 -20.14 2.11
C GLN A 37 1.55 -19.57 2.77
N ASN A 38 0.44 -19.38 2.05
CA ASN A 38 -0.80 -18.92 2.67
C ASN A 38 -1.37 -19.92 3.72
N ILE A 39 -1.12 -21.23 3.54
CA ILE A 39 -1.57 -22.30 4.43
C ILE A 39 -0.59 -22.55 5.59
N PHE A 40 0.71 -22.44 5.33
CA PHE A 40 1.79 -22.78 6.26
C PHE A 40 2.62 -21.56 6.69
N SER A 41 2.16 -20.32 6.45
CA SER A 41 2.90 -19.14 6.85
C SER A 41 3.04 -19.13 8.37
N THR A 42 4.26 -19.37 8.84
CA THR A 42 4.73 -18.68 10.04
C THR A 42 4.49 -17.19 9.80
N LYS A 43 3.87 -16.49 10.76
CA LYS A 43 3.70 -15.03 10.69
C LYS A 43 5.01 -14.42 10.18
N PRO A 44 5.00 -13.56 9.14
CA PRO A 44 6.22 -12.92 8.67
C PRO A 44 6.96 -12.36 9.88
N LYS A 45 8.28 -12.61 9.93
CA LYS A 45 9.12 -12.17 11.03
C LYS A 45 8.91 -10.66 11.17
N CYS A 46 8.31 -10.26 12.29
CA CYS A 46 8.03 -8.87 12.62
C CYS A 46 9.31 -8.08 12.34
N TYR A 47 9.22 -7.05 11.48
CA TYR A 47 10.25 -6.00 11.42
C TYR A 47 10.61 -5.65 12.85
N PRO A 48 11.91 -5.47 13.20
CA PRO A 48 12.37 -5.41 14.57
C PRO A 48 11.35 -4.64 15.38
N GLN A 49 10.63 -5.36 16.26
CA GLN A 49 9.67 -4.73 17.15
C GLN A 49 10.48 -3.62 17.77
N THR A 50 10.07 -2.37 17.49
CA THR A 50 10.68 -1.23 18.12
C THR A 50 10.76 -1.63 19.58
N THR A 51 11.97 -1.65 20.12
CA THR A 51 12.21 -1.89 21.54
C THR A 51 11.15 -1.11 22.32
N PRO A 52 10.71 -1.57 23.50
CA PRO A 52 9.73 -0.84 24.31
C PRO A 52 10.34 0.49 24.80
N SER A 53 10.51 1.40 23.86
CA SER A 53 10.53 2.83 24.06
C SER A 53 9.07 3.19 24.29
N LEU A 54 8.83 4.05 25.27
CA LEU A 54 7.51 4.48 25.74
C LEU A 54 6.67 5.24 24.68
N LYS A 55 6.99 5.13 23.38
CA LYS A 55 6.43 5.95 22.30
C LYS A 55 5.79 5.08 21.20
N THR A 56 4.51 5.33 20.96
CA THR A 56 3.74 4.73 19.86
C THR A 56 4.33 5.15 18.50
N PRO A 57 4.75 4.21 17.63
CA PRO A 57 5.29 4.57 16.32
C PRO A 57 4.19 5.12 15.40
N ILE A 58 4.52 6.15 14.63
CA ILE A 58 3.63 6.83 13.69
C ILE A 58 3.82 6.23 12.29
N CYS A 59 2.69 5.84 11.68
CA CYS A 59 2.62 5.45 10.28
C CYS A 59 1.71 6.41 9.52
N ILE A 60 2.13 6.87 8.34
CA ILE A 60 1.30 7.64 7.41
C ILE A 60 0.93 6.75 6.24
N ILE A 61 -0.36 6.72 5.88
CA ILE A 61 -0.87 5.94 4.75
C ILE A 61 -1.60 6.88 3.81
N THR A 62 -1.14 6.95 2.57
CA THR A 62 -1.85 7.67 1.50
C THR A 62 -2.89 6.79 0.83
N GLY A 63 -3.99 7.38 0.37
CA GLY A 63 -5.09 6.61 -0.22
C GLY A 63 -5.78 5.70 0.80
N ALA A 64 -5.78 6.10 2.08
CA ALA A 64 -6.29 5.29 3.19
C ALA A 64 -7.83 5.23 3.28
N SER A 65 -8.55 5.88 2.35
CA SER A 65 -10.01 5.95 2.35
C SER A 65 -10.71 4.70 1.83
N SER A 66 -9.99 3.74 1.23
CA SER A 66 -10.57 2.50 0.68
C SER A 66 -9.51 1.41 0.42
N GLY A 67 -9.97 0.23 -0.01
CA GLY A 67 -9.13 -0.83 -0.57
C GLY A 67 -7.97 -1.25 0.34
N LEU A 68 -6.80 -1.45 -0.26
CA LEU A 68 -5.59 -1.88 0.44
C LEU A 68 -5.13 -0.85 1.49
N GLY A 69 -5.28 0.45 1.23
CA GLY A 69 -4.92 1.49 2.19
C GLY A 69 -5.75 1.41 3.47
N ALA A 70 -7.06 1.19 3.35
CA ALA A 70 -7.94 0.99 4.51
C ALA A 70 -7.62 -0.32 5.26
N ALA A 71 -7.33 -1.41 4.53
CA ALA A 71 -6.93 -2.68 5.12
C ALA A 71 -5.60 -2.57 5.87
N ALA A 72 -4.63 -1.86 5.30
CA ALA A 72 -3.34 -1.57 5.93
C ALA A 72 -3.51 -0.72 7.19
N ALA A 73 -4.37 0.31 7.15
CA ALA A 73 -4.67 1.13 8.32
C ALA A 73 -5.24 0.29 9.48
N HIS A 74 -6.18 -0.61 9.18
CA HIS A 74 -6.73 -1.51 10.17
C HIS A 74 -5.66 -2.47 10.73
N ALA A 75 -4.84 -3.10 9.87
CA ALA A 75 -3.78 -4.01 10.32
C ALA A 75 -2.75 -3.29 11.20
N LEU A 76 -2.24 -2.13 10.78
CA LEU A 76 -1.23 -1.37 11.54
C LEU A 76 -1.77 -0.81 12.84
N SER A 77 -3.06 -0.46 12.90
CA SER A 77 -3.68 -0.06 14.17
C SER A 77 -3.68 -1.18 15.21
N LYS A 78 -3.76 -2.45 14.78
CA LYS A 78 -3.65 -3.63 15.67
C LYS A 78 -2.22 -3.92 16.11
N GLU A 79 -1.25 -3.54 15.28
CA GLU A 79 0.18 -3.66 15.60
C GLU A 79 0.69 -2.49 16.48
N GLY A 80 -0.21 -1.63 16.97
CA GLY A 80 0.12 -0.55 17.91
C GLY A 80 0.70 0.70 17.26
N PHE A 81 0.54 0.89 15.95
CA PHE A 81 0.90 2.16 15.31
C PHE A 81 -0.16 3.23 15.58
N PHE A 82 0.31 4.48 15.73
CA PHE A 82 -0.51 5.65 15.48
C PHE A 82 -0.65 5.80 13.96
N VAL A 83 -1.83 5.54 13.42
CA VAL A 83 -2.05 5.59 11.96
C VAL A 83 -2.64 6.93 11.54
N VAL A 84 -1.89 7.64 10.71
CA VAL A 84 -2.29 8.86 10.03
C VAL A 84 -2.88 8.48 8.67
N LEU A 85 -4.18 8.69 8.49
CA LEU A 85 -4.90 8.40 7.26
C LEU A 85 -4.93 9.65 6.38
N ALA A 86 -4.29 9.60 5.22
CA ALA A 86 -4.29 10.68 4.24
C ALA A 86 -5.12 10.29 3.01
N GLY A 87 -6.03 11.19 2.59
CA GLY A 87 -6.83 11.02 1.39
C GLY A 87 -7.74 12.21 1.11
N ARG A 88 -8.38 12.25 -0.06
CA ARG A 88 -9.12 13.44 -0.55
C ARG A 88 -10.48 13.69 0.12
N SER A 89 -11.10 12.67 0.69
CA SER A 89 -12.47 12.77 1.23
C SER A 89 -12.46 12.57 2.73
N THR A 90 -12.64 13.65 3.48
CA THR A 90 -12.82 13.63 4.94
C THR A 90 -13.96 12.71 5.36
N GLN A 91 -15.07 12.69 4.62
CA GLN A 91 -16.20 11.80 4.87
C GLN A 91 -15.83 10.32 4.70
N SER A 92 -15.01 9.98 3.70
CA SER A 92 -14.58 8.59 3.49
C SER A 92 -13.58 8.17 4.57
N LEU A 93 -12.64 9.05 4.92
CA LEU A 93 -11.67 8.81 5.99
C LEU A 93 -12.37 8.65 7.35
N SER A 94 -13.37 9.45 7.67
CA SER A 94 -14.11 9.35 8.94
C SER A 94 -14.87 8.01 9.06
N LYS A 95 -15.41 7.50 7.95
CA LYS A 95 -15.99 6.14 7.91
C LYS A 95 -14.94 5.08 8.26
N ILE A 96 -13.73 5.19 7.71
CA ILE A 96 -12.63 4.26 8.01
C ILE A 96 -12.22 4.37 9.49
N VAL A 97 -12.02 5.58 10.01
CA VAL A 97 -11.71 5.81 11.44
C VAL A 97 -12.76 5.15 12.33
N ASN A 98 -14.04 5.42 12.10
CA ASN A 98 -15.14 4.84 12.86
C ASN A 98 -15.18 3.31 12.75
N SER A 99 -14.93 2.77 11.56
CA SER A 99 -14.93 1.32 11.34
C SER A 99 -13.80 0.62 12.10
N ILE A 100 -12.61 1.22 12.13
CA ILE A 100 -11.45 0.68 12.84
C ILE A 100 -11.68 0.81 14.35
N GLN A 101 -12.14 1.97 14.84
CA GLN A 101 -12.40 2.19 16.26
C GLN A 101 -13.47 1.24 16.81
N LYS A 102 -14.50 0.90 16.03
CA LYS A 102 -15.50 -0.11 16.42
C LYS A 102 -14.91 -1.51 16.65
N LEU A 103 -13.82 -1.84 15.96
CA LEU A 103 -13.14 -3.14 16.07
C LEU A 103 -11.96 -3.10 17.04
N ASN A 104 -11.39 -1.92 17.28
CA ASN A 104 -10.26 -1.67 18.16
C ASN A 104 -10.44 -0.30 18.83
N ASN A 105 -11.03 -0.29 20.02
CA ASN A 105 -11.30 0.96 20.76
C ASN A 105 -10.02 1.74 21.12
N ASP A 106 -8.89 1.05 21.24
CA ASP A 106 -7.59 1.64 21.58
C ASP A 106 -6.82 2.11 20.34
N ALA A 107 -7.41 2.04 19.15
CA ALA A 107 -6.78 2.46 17.91
C ALA A 107 -6.50 3.97 17.90
N CYS A 108 -5.23 4.34 17.86
CA CYS A 108 -4.77 5.71 17.68
C CYS A 108 -4.79 6.10 16.20
N LEU A 109 -5.76 6.92 15.79
CA LEU A 109 -5.97 7.29 14.39
C LEU A 109 -6.10 8.82 14.24
N LYS A 110 -5.57 9.37 13.15
CA LYS A 110 -5.79 10.77 12.75
C LYS A 110 -5.98 10.86 11.25
N ALA A 111 -7.09 11.46 10.82
CA ALA A 111 -7.37 11.69 9.40
C ALA A 111 -6.93 13.09 8.97
N PHE A 112 -6.33 13.19 7.78
CA PHE A 112 -6.03 14.45 7.10
C PHE A 112 -6.58 14.41 5.68
N GLU A 113 -7.22 15.51 5.27
CA GLU A 113 -7.58 15.74 3.88
C GLU A 113 -6.33 16.11 3.09
N VAL A 114 -5.96 15.29 2.11
CA VAL A 114 -4.79 15.50 1.27
C VAL A 114 -5.09 15.07 -0.15
N ASP A 115 -4.85 15.97 -1.09
CA ASP A 115 -4.79 15.64 -2.50
C ASP A 115 -3.33 15.53 -2.95
N ILE A 116 -2.92 14.33 -3.34
CA ILE A 116 -1.52 14.03 -3.68
C ILE A 116 -1.20 14.43 -5.12
N SER A 117 -2.21 14.73 -5.94
CA SER A 117 -1.97 15.33 -7.26
C SER A 117 -1.78 16.85 -7.20
N CYS A 118 -1.88 17.47 -6.01
CA CYS A 118 -1.70 18.92 -5.83
C CYS A 118 -0.56 19.21 -4.85
N PHE A 119 0.51 19.85 -5.32
CA PHE A 119 1.68 20.15 -4.49
C PHE A 119 1.34 21.07 -3.32
N GLU A 120 0.48 22.06 -3.54
CA GLU A 120 0.02 22.96 -2.48
C GLU A 120 -0.72 22.19 -1.36
N SER A 121 -1.55 21.21 -1.73
CA SER A 121 -2.25 20.35 -0.77
C SER A 121 -1.28 19.52 0.08
N ILE A 122 -0.24 18.95 -0.55
CA ILE A 122 0.82 18.22 0.17
C ILE A 122 1.56 19.13 1.15
N MET A 123 1.87 20.36 0.75
CA MET A 123 2.56 21.33 1.61
C MET A 123 1.69 21.76 2.80
N LYS A 124 0.39 22.00 2.58
CA LYS A 124 -0.58 22.25 3.66
C LYS A 124 -0.65 21.07 4.62
N PHE A 125 -0.74 19.84 4.10
CA PHE A 125 -0.72 18.63 4.90
C PHE A 125 0.53 18.53 5.77
N LYS A 126 1.73 18.78 5.21
CA LYS A 126 2.99 18.77 5.97
C LYS A 126 2.93 19.74 7.16
N VAL A 127 2.46 20.96 6.95
CA VAL A 127 2.34 21.97 8.01
C VAL A 127 1.33 21.53 9.07
N SER A 128 0.13 21.10 8.66
CA SER A 128 -0.90 20.64 9.58
C SER A 128 -0.50 19.39 10.38
N LEU A 129 0.24 18.47 9.75
CA LEU A 129 0.77 17.28 10.41
C LEU A 129 1.79 17.67 11.48
N MET A 130 2.76 18.51 11.15
CA MET A 130 3.79 18.95 12.10
C MET A 130 3.18 19.73 13.28
N GLN A 131 2.21 20.60 12.99
CA GLN A 131 1.49 21.33 14.03
C GLN A 131 0.76 20.36 14.97
N TRP A 132 -0.01 19.42 14.40
CA TRP A 132 -0.74 18.43 15.20
C TRP A 132 0.19 17.55 16.04
N LEU A 133 1.34 17.14 15.49
CA LEU A 133 2.35 16.37 16.24
C LEU A 133 2.89 17.17 17.43
N SER A 134 3.18 18.46 17.22
CA SER A 134 3.62 19.38 18.27
C SER A 134 2.54 19.56 19.35
N ASP A 135 1.30 19.82 18.95
CA ASP A 135 0.17 20.04 19.87
C ASP A 135 -0.13 18.80 20.71
N ALA A 136 0.05 17.60 20.13
CA ALA A 136 -0.13 16.33 20.81
C ALA A 136 1.08 15.93 21.68
N GLY A 137 2.14 16.74 21.75
CA GLY A 137 3.37 16.41 22.47
C GLY A 137 4.12 15.20 21.91
N MET A 138 3.88 14.87 20.63
CA MET A 138 4.48 13.72 19.97
C MET A 138 5.76 14.11 19.24
N HIS A 139 6.75 13.22 19.29
CA HIS A 139 7.99 13.43 18.56
C HIS A 139 7.74 13.30 17.04
N PRO A 140 8.26 14.21 16.19
CA PRO A 140 7.97 14.23 14.75
C PRO A 140 8.70 13.13 13.94
N SER A 141 9.01 11.99 14.56
CA SER A 141 9.61 10.86 13.87
C SER A 141 8.51 9.97 13.31
N ILE A 142 8.44 9.91 11.98
CA ILE A 142 7.56 9.00 11.23
C ILE A 142 8.36 7.73 10.97
N GLN A 143 7.88 6.58 11.45
CA GLN A 143 8.58 5.30 11.27
C GLN A 143 8.21 4.62 9.95
N LEU A 144 7.01 4.89 9.44
CA LEU A 144 6.52 4.25 8.23
C LEU A 144 5.69 5.22 7.38
N LEU A 145 6.01 5.30 6.09
CA LEU A 145 5.20 6.00 5.08
C LEU A 145 4.79 4.99 4.00
N ILE A 146 3.49 4.81 3.82
CA ILE A 146 2.90 3.95 2.81
C ILE A 146 2.34 4.82 1.69
N ASN A 147 3.05 4.86 0.58
CA ASN A 147 2.61 5.52 -0.66
C ASN A 147 1.65 4.60 -1.42
N ASN A 148 0.42 4.47 -0.92
CA ASN A 148 -0.61 3.59 -1.50
C ASN A 148 -1.60 4.33 -2.41
N ALA A 149 -1.73 5.66 -2.31
CA ALA A 149 -2.58 6.42 -3.22
C ALA A 149 -2.18 6.17 -4.68
N GLY A 150 -3.14 5.76 -5.49
CA GLY A 150 -2.96 5.50 -6.91
C GLY A 150 -4.30 5.50 -7.63
N ILE A 151 -4.25 5.77 -8.94
CA ILE A 151 -5.41 5.75 -9.82
C ILE A 151 -5.09 4.89 -11.04
N LEU A 152 -6.13 4.26 -11.60
CA LEU A 152 -6.06 3.77 -12.98
C LEU A 152 -6.59 4.88 -13.88
N ALA A 153 -5.70 5.65 -14.49
CA ALA A 153 -6.09 6.70 -15.42
C ALA A 153 -6.52 6.08 -16.76
N THR A 154 -7.82 6.18 -17.07
CA THR A 154 -8.38 5.72 -18.36
C THR A 154 -8.38 6.82 -19.43
N SER A 155 -7.98 8.03 -19.06
CA SER A 155 -7.89 9.20 -19.93
C SER A 155 -6.74 10.09 -19.49
N HIS A 156 -6.25 10.95 -20.39
CA HIS A 156 -5.24 11.95 -20.05
C HIS A 156 -5.76 12.87 -18.95
N ARG A 157 -4.95 13.07 -17.91
CA ARG A 157 -5.26 13.94 -16.77
C ARG A 157 -3.99 14.69 -16.43
N ARG A 158 -4.14 15.98 -16.10
CA ARG A 158 -3.02 16.81 -15.67
C ARG A 158 -3.26 17.35 -14.27
N THR A 159 -2.19 17.42 -13.49
CA THR A 159 -2.17 18.13 -12.23
C THR A 159 -2.32 19.64 -12.45
N ALA A 160 -2.59 20.40 -11.39
CA ALA A 160 -2.68 21.86 -11.46
C ALA A 160 -1.38 22.52 -11.98
N GLU A 161 -0.25 21.86 -11.75
CA GLU A 161 1.09 22.28 -12.15
C GLU A 161 1.45 21.84 -13.58
N GLY A 162 0.56 21.10 -14.25
CA GLY A 162 0.72 20.68 -15.65
C GLY A 162 1.46 19.36 -15.87
N TYR A 163 1.72 18.59 -14.80
CA TYR A 163 2.25 17.22 -14.90
C TYR A 163 1.14 16.22 -15.22
N ASP A 164 1.50 15.03 -15.71
CA ASP A 164 0.52 13.94 -15.87
C ASP A 164 0.22 13.27 -14.52
N GLU A 165 -1.05 12.95 -14.28
CA GLU A 165 -1.54 12.28 -13.06
C GLU A 165 -1.35 10.75 -13.07
#